data_AF-A0A424WJ03-F1
#
_entry.id   AF-A0A424WJ03-F1
#
_cell.length_a   1.000
_cell.length_b   1.000
_cell.length_c   1.000
_cell.angle_alpha   90.00
_cell.angle_beta   90.00
_cell.angle_gamma   90.00
#
_symmetry.space_group_name_H-M   'P 1'
#
loop_
_entity.id
_entity.type
_entity.pdbx_description
1 polymer ?
#
loop_
_entity_poly.entity_id
_entity_poly.type
_entity_poly.pdbx_seq_one_letter_code
_entity_poly.pdbx_strand_id
1 'polypeptide(L)'
;MPLTATGSVPPTCRRSVSDVSNAAARTGRRLNPTDAGFLLICLAGCAYALGEFGQFLNGYEQAMLIGAVPALAWLGWLWRPLRPLFLASGASALLAAWLYAGGAGLLQGNLGRAENVFLLKYLLSSQSAILWMSCLFVLGTLCYWAGLARPAIAWLGTVLTWGGVWAGLTGLLVRWREGHLLGPDVGHIPVSNLYEVFVFFALVTALFYLYYEARYATRALGGFVMLVVASMVLFLSWYSLTRGAHQIQPLVPALQSWWMKLHVPANFVGYGTFSLAGAVGFAYLVKLHGQSAAGKRLIPVFLLGALLCAEPMIFGSRRLSPVWMLYFGGGAMVVGAVLALRRPIARRLPSLEVLEDIMYRAIALGFAFFTVATVLGALWAADAWGAYWQWDPKETWALIVWLNYAAWLHMRLLKGLRGEVAAYWALAGLVVTSFAFLGVNMFLSGLHSYGSL
;
A
#
# COMPACT_ATOMS: atom_id res chain seq x y z
N MET A 1 66.85 -23.80 12.06
CA MET A 1 66.32 -22.81 11.10
C MET A 1 64.81 -22.96 11.01
N PRO A 2 64.03 -22.06 11.63
CA PRO A 2 62.65 -21.82 11.22
C PRO A 2 62.44 -20.38 10.73
N LEU A 3 61.74 -20.25 9.61
CA LEU A 3 61.41 -19.00 8.92
C LEU A 3 60.21 -18.32 9.61
N THR A 4 60.39 -17.06 10.01
CA THR A 4 59.32 -16.15 10.43
C THR A 4 58.66 -15.50 9.22
N ALA A 5 57.38 -15.79 8.98
CA ALA A 5 56.56 -15.12 7.98
C ALA A 5 55.73 -14.00 8.62
N THR A 6 56.12 -12.75 8.37
CA THR A 6 55.31 -11.56 8.64
C THR A 6 54.37 -11.31 7.45
N GLY A 7 53.10 -11.66 7.59
CA GLY A 7 52.05 -11.33 6.62
C GLY A 7 51.14 -10.24 7.16
N SER A 8 51.32 -9.01 6.69
CA SER A 8 50.41 -7.88 6.92
C SER A 8 49.10 -8.09 6.15
N VAL A 9 47.98 -8.21 6.87
CA VAL A 9 46.63 -8.27 6.31
C VAL A 9 46.25 -6.87 5.77
N PRO A 10 45.76 -6.73 4.52
CA PRO A 10 45.35 -5.43 4.01
C PRO A 10 44.06 -4.95 4.71
N PRO A 11 43.89 -3.62 4.90
CA PRO A 11 42.71 -3.10 5.58
C PRO A 11 41.47 -3.36 4.73
N THR A 12 40.60 -4.24 5.22
CA THR A 12 39.27 -4.43 4.64
C THR A 12 38.50 -3.12 4.78
N CYS A 13 37.97 -2.63 3.66
CA CYS A 13 37.11 -1.46 3.59
C CYS A 13 35.81 -1.72 4.36
N ARG A 14 35.83 -1.53 5.69
CA ARG A 14 34.63 -1.37 6.52
C ARG A 14 34.04 -0.01 6.20
N ARG A 15 33.12 0.05 5.24
CA ARG A 15 32.19 1.17 5.15
C ARG A 15 31.39 1.19 6.44
N SER A 16 31.52 2.27 7.20
CA SER A 16 30.77 2.45 8.43
C SER A 16 29.29 2.69 8.08
N VAL A 17 28.36 2.34 8.98
CA VAL A 17 26.93 2.66 8.81
C VAL A 17 26.73 4.18 8.64
N SER A 18 27.64 4.98 9.18
CA SER A 18 27.68 6.43 8.96
C SER A 18 27.85 6.78 7.48
N ASP A 19 28.61 6.01 6.70
CA ASP A 19 28.81 6.24 5.25
C ASP A 19 27.57 5.88 4.42
N VAL A 20 26.81 4.85 4.84
CA VAL A 20 25.53 4.50 4.19
C VAL A 20 24.46 5.54 4.55
N SER A 21 24.44 6.02 5.79
CA SER A 21 23.56 7.10 6.25
C SER A 21 23.92 8.47 5.64
N ASN A 22 25.20 8.73 5.36
CA ASN A 22 25.68 9.96 4.72
C ASN A 22 25.51 9.93 3.20
N ALA A 23 25.68 8.77 2.55
CA ALA A 23 25.27 8.59 1.15
C ALA A 23 23.75 8.70 0.99
N ALA A 24 23.01 8.29 2.04
CA ALA A 24 21.58 8.42 2.15
C ALA A 24 21.07 9.85 2.37
N ALA A 25 21.83 10.69 3.10
CA ALA A 25 21.50 12.08 3.41
C ALA A 25 21.92 13.08 2.31
N ARG A 26 22.70 12.64 1.30
CA ARG A 26 22.99 13.42 0.09
C ARG A 26 21.80 13.39 -0.90
N THR A 27 20.67 13.97 -0.51
CA THR A 27 19.55 14.27 -1.43
C THR A 27 19.42 15.77 -1.70
N GLY A 28 20.55 16.47 -1.83
CA GLY A 28 20.65 17.57 -2.78
C GLY A 28 20.79 17.00 -4.19
N ARG A 29 19.75 16.32 -4.71
CA ARG A 29 19.79 15.74 -6.06
C ARG A 29 19.76 16.88 -7.08
N ARG A 30 20.88 17.08 -7.78
CA ARG A 30 20.96 18.04 -8.89
C ARG A 30 19.88 17.74 -9.91
N LEU A 31 19.20 18.80 -10.36
CA LEU A 31 18.24 18.74 -11.47
C LEU A 31 18.94 18.14 -12.70
N ASN A 32 18.29 17.16 -13.33
CA ASN A 32 18.74 16.51 -14.56
C ASN A 32 17.78 16.88 -15.72
N PRO A 33 18.24 16.89 -16.99
CA PRO A 33 17.36 17.13 -18.15
C PRO A 33 16.09 16.26 -18.18
N THR A 34 16.14 15.03 -17.68
CA THR A 34 14.96 14.15 -17.58
C THR A 34 13.92 14.65 -16.57
N ASP A 35 14.34 15.41 -15.56
CA ASP A 35 13.43 16.03 -14.58
C ASP A 35 12.67 17.20 -15.24
N ALA A 36 13.37 17.99 -16.08
CA ALA A 36 12.75 19.04 -16.89
C ALA A 36 11.80 18.46 -17.96
N GLY A 37 12.21 17.38 -18.65
CA GLY A 37 11.36 16.70 -19.62
C GLY A 37 10.05 16.18 -19.01
N PHE A 38 10.11 15.60 -17.82
CA PHE A 38 8.90 15.16 -17.10
C PHE A 38 8.00 16.33 -16.71
N LEU A 39 8.57 17.44 -16.20
CA LEU A 39 7.81 18.66 -15.89
C LEU A 39 7.13 19.22 -17.14
N LEU A 40 7.81 19.28 -18.28
CA LEU A 40 7.23 19.75 -19.55
C LEU A 40 6.06 18.89 -20.00
N ILE A 41 6.13 17.56 -19.83
CA ILE A 41 5.01 16.67 -20.12
C ILE A 41 3.82 16.96 -19.20
N CYS A 42 4.06 17.15 -17.89
CA CYS A 42 2.99 17.51 -16.95
C CYS A 42 2.36 18.87 -17.29
N LEU A 43 3.17 19.87 -17.65
CA LEU A 43 2.70 21.19 -18.07
C LEU A 43 1.87 21.09 -19.36
N ALA A 44 2.33 20.34 -20.36
CA ALA A 44 1.59 20.12 -21.60
C ALA A 44 0.24 19.44 -21.35
N GLY A 45 0.21 18.40 -20.50
CA GLY A 45 -1.03 17.73 -20.10
C GLY A 45 -2.00 18.66 -19.36
N CYS A 46 -1.50 19.50 -18.46
CA CYS A 46 -2.28 20.51 -17.74
C CYS A 46 -2.85 21.57 -18.70
N ALA A 47 -2.02 22.11 -19.59
CA ALA A 47 -2.43 23.11 -20.58
C ALA A 47 -3.50 22.55 -21.52
N TYR A 48 -3.33 21.31 -22.00
CA TYR A 48 -4.34 20.61 -22.79
C TYR A 48 -5.66 20.44 -22.03
N ALA A 49 -5.59 19.95 -20.79
CA ALA A 49 -6.78 19.73 -19.97
C ALA A 49 -7.53 21.05 -19.65
N LEU A 50 -6.81 22.14 -19.40
CA LEU A 50 -7.42 23.47 -19.22
C LEU A 50 -8.02 24.02 -20.52
N GLY A 51 -7.34 23.82 -21.65
CA GLY A 51 -7.83 24.27 -22.96
C GLY A 51 -9.11 23.57 -23.39
N GLU A 52 -9.19 22.24 -23.21
CA GLU A 52 -10.33 21.44 -23.62
C GLU A 52 -11.47 21.43 -22.59
N PHE A 53 -11.12 21.31 -21.30
CA PHE A 53 -12.10 21.05 -20.24
C PHE A 53 -12.23 22.20 -19.24
N GLY A 54 -11.44 23.26 -19.35
CA GLY A 54 -11.41 24.36 -18.35
C GLY A 54 -12.76 25.03 -18.12
N GLN A 55 -13.61 25.10 -19.15
CA GLN A 55 -14.98 25.64 -19.04
C GLN A 55 -15.92 24.82 -18.14
N PHE A 56 -15.62 23.53 -17.95
CA PHE A 56 -16.40 22.64 -17.09
C PHE A 56 -15.87 22.59 -15.65
N LEU A 57 -14.71 23.19 -15.40
CA LEU A 57 -14.04 23.18 -14.10
C LEU A 57 -14.31 24.48 -13.37
N ASN A 58 -14.67 24.39 -12.09
CA ASN A 58 -14.72 25.57 -11.22
C ASN A 58 -13.30 26.04 -10.84
N GLY A 59 -13.18 27.23 -10.25
CA GLY A 59 -11.88 27.81 -9.89
C GLY A 59 -11.03 26.94 -8.94
N TYR A 60 -11.67 26.18 -8.05
CA TYR A 60 -10.97 25.25 -7.17
C TYR A 60 -10.38 24.07 -7.94
N GLU A 61 -11.15 23.48 -8.86
CA GLU A 61 -10.72 22.37 -9.69
C GLU A 61 -9.59 22.76 -10.66
N GLN A 62 -9.67 23.96 -11.23
CA GLN A 62 -8.59 24.53 -12.03
C GLN A 62 -7.32 24.72 -11.19
N ALA A 63 -7.44 25.26 -9.97
CA ALA A 63 -6.30 25.41 -9.06
C ALA A 63 -5.67 24.07 -8.68
N MET A 64 -6.48 23.02 -8.49
CA MET A 64 -5.98 21.67 -8.20
C MET A 64 -5.28 21.04 -9.40
N LEU A 65 -5.82 21.20 -10.60
CA LEU A 65 -5.20 20.73 -11.83
C LEU A 65 -3.83 21.40 -12.05
N ILE A 66 -3.75 22.71 -11.83
CA ILE A 66 -2.49 23.47 -11.89
C ILE A 66 -1.54 23.01 -10.78
N GLY A 67 -2.03 22.88 -9.55
CA GLY A 67 -1.26 22.43 -8.39
C GLY A 67 -0.77 20.98 -8.47
N ALA A 68 -1.43 20.12 -9.25
CA ALA A 68 -1.00 18.75 -9.49
C ALA A 68 0.32 18.69 -10.27
N VAL A 69 0.61 19.68 -11.13
CA VAL A 69 1.86 19.74 -11.92
C VAL A 69 3.10 19.80 -11.02
N PRO A 70 3.27 20.82 -10.12
CA PRO A 70 4.43 20.86 -9.23
C PRO A 70 4.44 19.68 -8.25
N ALA A 71 3.28 19.16 -7.81
CA ALA A 71 3.23 18.00 -6.94
C ALA A 71 3.76 16.73 -7.62
N LEU A 72 3.31 16.42 -8.84
CA LEU A 72 3.79 15.28 -9.62
C LEU A 72 5.27 15.44 -9.98
N ALA A 73 5.69 16.64 -10.39
CA ALA A 73 7.09 16.94 -10.69
C ALA A 73 7.99 16.73 -9.45
N TRP A 74 7.55 17.19 -8.28
CA TRP A 74 8.26 16.99 -7.02
C TRP A 74 8.35 15.51 -6.64
N LEU A 75 7.26 14.74 -6.76
CA LEU A 75 7.26 13.30 -6.53
C LEU A 75 8.20 12.56 -7.51
N GLY A 76 8.18 12.93 -8.78
CA GLY A 76 9.06 12.38 -9.82
C GLY A 76 10.53 12.71 -9.60
N TRP A 77 10.84 13.87 -9.02
CA TRP A 77 12.19 14.25 -8.61
C TRP A 77 12.64 13.50 -7.34
N LEU A 78 11.74 13.38 -6.35
CA LEU A 78 11.96 12.66 -5.10
C LEU A 78 12.28 11.18 -5.37
N TRP A 79 11.47 10.53 -6.23
CA TRP A 79 11.64 9.12 -6.60
C TRP A 79 11.35 8.89 -8.10
N ARG A 80 12.43 8.95 -8.89
CA ARG A 80 12.43 8.83 -10.36
C ARG A 80 11.63 7.67 -10.97
N PRO A 81 11.55 6.46 -10.36
CA PRO A 81 10.68 5.39 -10.84
C PRO A 81 9.19 5.74 -10.91
N LEU A 82 8.73 6.76 -10.18
CA LEU A 82 7.35 7.24 -10.29
C LEU A 82 7.05 7.89 -11.66
N ARG A 83 8.05 8.47 -12.33
CA ARG A 83 7.85 9.13 -13.63
C ARG A 83 7.31 8.16 -14.69
N PRO A 84 7.98 7.02 -15.01
CA PRO A 84 7.43 6.06 -15.95
C PRO A 84 6.11 5.44 -15.46
N LEU A 85 5.90 5.27 -14.15
CA LEU A 85 4.61 4.81 -13.62
C LEU A 85 3.48 5.79 -13.98
N PHE A 86 3.66 7.08 -13.67
CA PHE A 86 2.66 8.11 -13.96
C PHE A 86 2.39 8.25 -15.45
N LEU A 87 3.44 8.22 -16.28
CA LEU A 87 3.30 8.27 -17.73
C LEU A 87 2.58 7.02 -18.28
N ALA A 88 2.94 5.83 -17.82
CA ALA A 88 2.34 4.58 -18.29
C ALA A 88 0.87 4.44 -17.86
N SER A 89 0.54 4.76 -16.60
CA SER A 89 -0.83 4.73 -16.11
C SER A 89 -1.68 5.83 -16.73
N GLY A 90 -1.14 7.04 -16.90
CA GLY A 90 -1.82 8.14 -17.59
C GLY A 90 -2.11 7.81 -19.05
N ALA A 91 -1.12 7.30 -19.78
CA ALA A 91 -1.30 6.86 -21.18
C ALA A 91 -2.32 5.72 -21.29
N SER A 92 -2.30 4.77 -20.35
CA SER A 92 -3.25 3.64 -20.34
C SER A 92 -4.67 4.10 -20.03
N ALA A 93 -4.85 5.06 -19.10
CA ALA A 93 -6.14 5.66 -18.79
C ALA A 93 -6.68 6.51 -19.96
N LEU A 94 -5.83 7.30 -20.63
CA LEU A 94 -6.21 8.06 -21.83
C LEU A 94 -6.57 7.15 -23.00
N LEU A 95 -5.81 6.06 -23.20
CA LEU A 95 -6.12 5.04 -24.19
C LEU A 95 -7.47 4.40 -23.89
N ALA A 96 -7.74 4.03 -22.64
CA ALA A 96 -9.04 3.50 -22.24
C ALA A 96 -10.17 4.51 -22.51
N ALA A 97 -10.00 5.77 -22.12
CA ALA A 97 -10.98 6.83 -22.37
C ALA A 97 -11.26 7.02 -23.86
N TRP A 98 -10.23 6.99 -24.71
CA TRP A 98 -10.36 7.03 -26.15
C TRP A 98 -11.09 5.81 -26.72
N LEU A 99 -10.78 4.61 -26.21
CA LEU A 99 -11.46 3.38 -26.60
C LEU A 99 -12.94 3.38 -26.20
N TYR A 100 -13.30 3.95 -25.05
CA TYR A 100 -14.69 4.15 -24.62
C TYR A 100 -15.42 5.18 -25.47
N ALA A 101 -14.74 6.26 -25.90
CA ALA A 101 -15.30 7.29 -26.77
C ALA A 101 -15.67 6.77 -28.16
N GLY A 102 -14.92 5.80 -28.70
CA GLY A 102 -15.26 5.15 -29.97
C GLY A 102 -15.32 6.09 -31.18
N GLY A 103 -14.60 7.21 -31.14
CA GLY A 103 -14.60 8.25 -32.18
C GLY A 103 -15.53 9.44 -31.93
N ALA A 104 -16.38 9.39 -30.90
CA ALA A 104 -17.35 10.45 -30.57
C ALA A 104 -16.77 11.60 -29.71
N GLY A 105 -15.45 11.62 -29.50
CA GLY A 105 -14.77 12.60 -28.65
C GLY A 105 -14.74 12.22 -27.16
N LEU A 106 -13.79 12.79 -26.40
CA LEU A 106 -13.54 12.41 -25.00
C LEU A 106 -14.66 12.81 -24.04
N LEU A 107 -15.62 13.64 -24.41
CA LEU A 107 -16.78 13.96 -23.58
C LEU A 107 -17.86 12.86 -23.63
N GLN A 108 -17.84 12.03 -24.67
CA GLN A 108 -18.81 10.95 -24.85
C GLN A 108 -18.13 9.59 -24.59
N GLY A 109 -18.93 8.55 -24.37
CA GLY A 109 -18.42 7.19 -24.26
C GLY A 109 -19.53 6.18 -24.00
N ASN A 110 -19.27 4.93 -24.41
CA ASN A 110 -20.22 3.83 -24.23
C ASN A 110 -19.58 2.69 -23.43
N LEU A 111 -20.12 2.41 -22.24
CA LEU A 111 -19.66 1.35 -21.35
C LEU A 111 -19.75 -0.04 -21.95
N GLY A 112 -20.73 -0.32 -22.83
CA GLY A 112 -20.88 -1.59 -23.52
C GLY A 112 -19.70 -1.95 -24.44
N ARG A 113 -18.82 -0.97 -24.74
CA ARG A 113 -17.56 -1.23 -25.44
C ARG A 113 -16.59 -2.06 -24.61
N ALA A 114 -16.71 -2.05 -23.27
CA ALA A 114 -15.92 -2.92 -22.41
C ALA A 114 -16.14 -4.41 -22.68
N GLU A 115 -17.28 -4.80 -23.26
CA GLU A 115 -17.59 -6.20 -23.56
C GLU A 115 -17.09 -6.67 -24.93
N ASN A 116 -16.77 -5.71 -25.82
CA ASN A 116 -16.55 -5.95 -27.25
C ASN A 116 -15.17 -5.51 -27.74
N VAL A 117 -14.58 -4.47 -27.13
CA VAL A 117 -13.24 -3.99 -27.48
C VAL A 117 -12.20 -4.78 -26.71
N PHE A 118 -11.36 -5.53 -27.42
CA PHE A 118 -10.35 -6.43 -26.84
C PHE A 118 -9.54 -5.81 -25.69
N LEU A 119 -8.94 -4.64 -25.93
CA LEU A 119 -8.09 -4.00 -24.92
C LEU A 119 -8.89 -3.56 -23.69
N LEU A 120 -10.12 -3.05 -23.85
CA LEU A 120 -10.97 -2.72 -22.70
C LEU A 120 -11.37 -3.99 -21.93
N LYS A 121 -11.86 -5.00 -22.66
CA LYS A 121 -12.36 -6.24 -22.07
C LYS A 121 -11.31 -6.97 -21.26
N TYR A 122 -10.09 -7.08 -21.77
CA TYR A 122 -9.09 -7.96 -21.19
C TYR A 122 -7.96 -7.24 -20.45
N LEU A 123 -7.85 -5.90 -20.53
CA LEU A 123 -6.71 -5.20 -19.96
C LEU A 123 -7.05 -3.87 -19.28
N LEU A 124 -7.83 -3.01 -19.93
CA LEU A 124 -7.91 -1.59 -19.59
C LEU A 124 -9.19 -1.17 -18.87
N SER A 125 -10.30 -1.89 -19.00
CA SER A 125 -11.48 -1.62 -18.15
C SER A 125 -11.09 -1.75 -16.67
N SER A 126 -11.77 -1.00 -15.79
CA SER A 126 -11.36 -0.91 -14.39
C SER A 126 -11.26 -2.29 -13.73
N GLN A 127 -12.26 -3.14 -13.95
CA GLN A 127 -12.32 -4.48 -13.39
C GLN A 127 -11.19 -5.36 -13.92
N SER A 128 -10.94 -5.35 -15.23
CA SER A 128 -9.89 -6.18 -15.84
C SER A 128 -8.49 -5.74 -15.40
N ALA A 129 -8.25 -4.43 -15.30
CA ALA A 129 -6.99 -3.89 -14.79
C ALA A 129 -6.76 -4.28 -13.32
N ILE A 130 -7.80 -4.25 -12.47
CA ILE A 130 -7.72 -4.67 -11.06
C ILE A 130 -7.53 -6.19 -10.91
N LEU A 131 -8.09 -7.00 -11.81
CA LEU A 131 -7.83 -8.44 -11.86
C LEU A 131 -6.38 -8.73 -12.27
N TRP A 132 -5.82 -7.98 -13.21
CA TRP A 132 -4.39 -8.07 -13.54
C TRP A 132 -3.51 -7.64 -12.37
N MET A 133 -3.83 -6.56 -11.67
CA MET A 133 -3.15 -6.17 -10.43
C MET A 133 -3.12 -7.34 -9.44
N SER A 134 -4.27 -7.96 -9.22
CA SER A 134 -4.45 -9.07 -8.29
C SER A 134 -3.55 -10.25 -8.67
N CYS A 135 -3.59 -10.67 -9.94
CA CYS A 135 -2.76 -11.75 -10.46
C CYS A 135 -1.26 -11.44 -10.32
N LEU A 136 -0.84 -10.24 -10.72
CA LEU A 136 0.56 -9.81 -10.70
C LEU A 136 1.12 -9.70 -9.28
N PHE A 137 0.33 -9.24 -8.30
CA PHE A 137 0.74 -9.23 -6.91
C PHE A 137 0.90 -10.64 -6.32
N VAL A 138 0.00 -11.56 -6.64
CA VAL A 138 0.13 -12.97 -6.22
C VAL A 138 1.37 -13.61 -6.84
N LEU A 139 1.56 -13.47 -8.16
CA LEU A 139 2.75 -13.98 -8.85
C LEU A 139 4.04 -13.33 -8.32
N GLY A 140 4.01 -12.03 -8.04
CA GLY A 140 5.12 -11.29 -7.43
C GLY A 140 5.47 -11.85 -6.06
N THR A 141 4.47 -12.14 -5.22
CA THR A 141 4.63 -12.78 -3.90
C THR A 141 5.36 -14.12 -4.03
N LEU A 142 4.90 -14.99 -4.95
CA LEU A 142 5.53 -16.28 -5.21
C LEU A 142 6.99 -16.12 -5.69
N CYS A 143 7.25 -15.16 -6.58
CA CYS A 143 8.59 -14.89 -7.08
C CYS A 143 9.54 -14.37 -5.99
N TYR A 144 9.06 -13.54 -5.05
CA TYR A 144 9.87 -13.12 -3.92
C TYR A 144 10.24 -14.27 -2.98
N TRP A 145 9.29 -15.15 -2.67
CA TRP A 145 9.55 -16.34 -1.85
C TRP A 145 10.50 -17.32 -2.54
N ALA A 146 10.30 -17.60 -3.82
CA ALA A 146 11.24 -18.36 -4.64
C ALA A 146 12.61 -17.66 -4.70
N GLY A 147 12.62 -16.33 -4.71
CA GLY A 147 13.78 -15.44 -4.65
C GLY A 147 14.66 -15.64 -3.42
N LEU A 148 14.09 -16.01 -2.27
CA LEU A 148 14.85 -16.34 -1.07
C LEU A 148 15.74 -17.57 -1.27
N ALA A 149 15.29 -18.56 -2.04
CA ALA A 149 16.12 -19.69 -2.44
C ALA A 149 17.07 -19.31 -3.59
N ARG A 150 16.52 -18.70 -4.65
CA ARG A 150 17.22 -18.35 -5.90
C ARG A 150 17.14 -16.83 -6.16
N PRO A 151 18.17 -16.03 -5.78
CA PRO A 151 18.11 -14.57 -5.84
C PRO A 151 17.77 -13.97 -7.20
N ALA A 152 18.10 -14.66 -8.29
CA ALA A 152 17.76 -14.23 -9.65
C ALA A 152 16.25 -14.08 -9.88
N ILE A 153 15.42 -14.89 -9.20
CA ILE A 153 13.96 -14.85 -9.32
C ILE A 153 13.37 -13.64 -8.57
N ALA A 154 14.05 -13.12 -7.56
CA ALA A 154 13.54 -12.00 -6.76
C ALA A 154 13.36 -10.72 -7.60
N TRP A 155 14.17 -10.55 -8.66
CA TRP A 155 13.98 -9.45 -9.63
C TRP A 155 12.63 -9.55 -10.35
N LEU A 156 12.18 -10.77 -10.70
CA LEU A 156 10.88 -10.97 -11.32
C LEU A 156 9.75 -10.57 -10.36
N GLY A 157 9.94 -10.82 -9.06
CA GLY A 157 9.06 -10.29 -8.00
C GLY A 157 8.91 -8.77 -8.07
N THR A 158 10.03 -8.05 -8.22
CA THR A 158 10.03 -6.59 -8.40
C THR A 158 9.26 -6.16 -9.64
N VAL A 159 9.53 -6.79 -10.79
CA VAL A 159 8.88 -6.45 -12.06
C VAL A 159 7.37 -6.69 -12.01
N LEU A 160 6.95 -7.85 -11.50
CA LEU A 160 5.54 -8.20 -11.35
C LEU A 160 4.83 -7.26 -10.37
N THR A 161 5.50 -6.85 -9.29
CA THR A 161 4.93 -5.89 -8.32
C THR A 161 4.78 -4.51 -8.94
N TRP A 162 5.75 -4.02 -9.72
CA TRP A 162 5.57 -2.79 -10.50
C TRP A 162 4.44 -2.90 -11.52
N GLY A 163 4.32 -4.05 -12.20
CA GLY A 163 3.21 -4.33 -13.11
C GLY A 163 1.86 -4.30 -12.40
N GLY A 164 1.78 -4.88 -11.19
CA GLY A 164 0.59 -4.82 -10.37
C GLY A 164 0.24 -3.39 -9.95
N VAL A 165 1.23 -2.61 -9.53
CA VAL A 165 1.05 -1.18 -9.20
C VAL A 165 0.53 -0.39 -10.40
N TRP A 166 1.11 -0.59 -11.58
CA TRP A 166 0.66 0.04 -12.81
C TRP A 166 -0.78 -0.36 -13.17
N ALA A 167 -1.11 -1.65 -13.09
CA ALA A 167 -2.44 -2.17 -13.42
C ALA A 167 -3.50 -1.65 -12.44
N GLY A 168 -3.22 -1.63 -11.14
CA GLY A 168 -4.17 -1.12 -10.15
C GLY A 168 -4.35 0.40 -10.25
N LEU A 169 -3.28 1.17 -10.46
CA LEU A 169 -3.40 2.62 -10.68
C LEU A 169 -4.18 2.93 -11.95
N THR A 170 -3.93 2.18 -13.04
CA THR A 170 -4.71 2.27 -14.28
C THR A 170 -6.18 1.93 -14.01
N GLY A 171 -6.44 0.85 -13.28
CA GLY A 171 -7.78 0.41 -12.91
C GLY A 171 -8.56 1.49 -12.16
N LEU A 172 -7.94 2.15 -11.17
CA LEU A 172 -8.56 3.27 -10.46
C LEU A 172 -8.81 4.46 -11.41
N LEU A 173 -7.83 4.88 -12.21
CA LEU A 173 -8.02 5.99 -13.16
C LEU A 173 -9.15 5.72 -14.16
N VAL A 174 -9.23 4.51 -14.70
CA VAL A 174 -10.31 4.11 -15.62
C VAL A 174 -11.64 3.97 -14.89
N ARG A 175 -11.65 3.50 -13.65
CA ARG A 175 -12.86 3.45 -12.82
C ARG A 175 -13.46 4.83 -12.60
N TRP A 176 -12.61 5.84 -12.40
CA TRP A 176 -13.04 7.22 -12.29
C TRP A 176 -13.79 7.68 -13.56
N ARG A 177 -13.27 7.31 -14.74
CA ARG A 177 -13.94 7.56 -16.02
C ARG A 177 -15.24 6.78 -16.17
N GLU A 178 -15.25 5.48 -15.87
CA GLU A 178 -16.44 4.64 -15.95
C GLU A 178 -17.57 5.17 -15.05
N GLY A 179 -17.24 5.67 -13.85
CA GLY A 179 -18.20 6.32 -12.97
C GLY A 179 -18.89 7.53 -13.60
N HIS A 180 -18.13 8.39 -14.30
CA HIS A 180 -18.71 9.54 -15.01
C HIS A 180 -19.54 9.14 -16.24
N LEU A 181 -19.26 7.99 -16.85
CA LEU A 181 -20.07 7.44 -17.94
C LEU A 181 -21.39 6.82 -17.46
N LEU A 182 -21.46 6.38 -16.19
CA LEU A 182 -22.69 5.87 -15.59
C LEU A 182 -23.69 6.99 -15.25
N GLY A 183 -23.18 8.14 -14.83
CA GLY A 183 -23.99 9.33 -14.62
C GLY A 183 -23.25 10.42 -13.83
N PRO A 184 -23.75 11.67 -13.88
CA PRO A 184 -23.14 12.80 -13.16
C PRO A 184 -23.04 12.56 -11.65
N ASP A 185 -24.07 11.96 -11.06
CA ASP A 185 -24.16 11.70 -9.61
C ASP A 185 -23.39 10.45 -9.16
N VAL A 186 -22.87 9.66 -10.11
CA VAL A 186 -22.08 8.45 -9.88
C VAL A 186 -20.59 8.71 -10.04
N GLY A 187 -20.19 9.73 -10.82
CA GLY A 187 -18.79 10.07 -11.04
C GLY A 187 -18.08 10.58 -9.78
N HIS A 188 -17.09 9.84 -9.28
CA HIS A 188 -16.27 10.27 -8.14
C HIS A 188 -14.87 9.64 -8.16
N ILE A 189 -13.97 10.18 -7.34
CA ILE A 189 -12.64 9.60 -7.13
C ILE A 189 -12.78 8.20 -6.50
N PRO A 190 -12.13 7.16 -7.04
CA PRO A 190 -12.35 5.77 -6.65
C PRO A 190 -11.66 5.41 -5.33
N VAL A 191 -12.14 6.00 -4.25
CA VAL A 191 -11.74 5.74 -2.85
C VAL A 191 -12.98 5.82 -1.93
N SER A 192 -14.16 5.49 -2.45
CA SER A 192 -15.44 5.75 -1.76
C SER A 192 -16.00 4.54 -1.01
N ASN A 193 -15.73 3.34 -1.50
CA ASN A 193 -16.24 2.08 -0.96
C ASN A 193 -15.11 1.13 -0.57
N LEU A 194 -15.46 0.07 0.16
CA LEU A 194 -14.49 -0.88 0.69
C LEU A 194 -13.64 -1.54 -0.41
N TYR A 195 -14.22 -1.85 -1.57
CA TYR A 195 -13.51 -2.46 -2.69
C TYR A 195 -12.40 -1.54 -3.21
N GLU A 196 -12.75 -0.29 -3.50
CA GLU A 196 -11.82 0.72 -4.02
C GLU A 196 -10.70 1.04 -3.04
N VAL A 197 -11.03 1.21 -1.76
CA VAL A 197 -10.01 1.52 -0.77
C VAL A 197 -9.07 0.34 -0.51
N PHE A 198 -9.52 -0.91 -0.66
CA PHE A 198 -8.64 -2.09 -0.61
C PHE A 198 -7.67 -2.15 -1.79
N VAL A 199 -8.12 -1.79 -3.00
CA VAL A 199 -7.24 -1.63 -4.17
C VAL A 199 -6.18 -0.57 -3.85
N PHE A 200 -6.61 0.61 -3.37
CA PHE A 200 -5.68 1.69 -3.02
C PHE A 200 -4.71 1.30 -1.90
N PHE A 201 -5.19 0.58 -0.88
CA PHE A 201 -4.37 0.08 0.22
C PHE A 201 -3.28 -0.89 -0.25
N ALA A 202 -3.63 -1.84 -1.12
CA ALA A 202 -2.67 -2.77 -1.72
C ALA A 202 -1.61 -2.02 -2.55
N LEU A 203 -2.04 -1.04 -3.36
CA LEU A 203 -1.16 -0.19 -4.16
C LEU A 203 -0.16 0.60 -3.30
N VAL A 204 -0.65 1.28 -2.27
CA VAL A 204 0.19 2.10 -1.39
C VAL A 204 1.20 1.22 -0.64
N THR A 205 0.77 0.09 -0.10
CA THR A 205 1.65 -0.86 0.60
C THR A 205 2.75 -1.39 -0.34
N ALA A 206 2.38 -1.81 -1.55
CA ALA A 206 3.32 -2.31 -2.56
C ALA A 206 4.29 -1.20 -3.03
N LEU A 207 3.80 0.03 -3.21
CA LEU A 207 4.61 1.16 -3.66
C LEU A 207 5.66 1.55 -2.61
N PHE A 208 5.27 1.63 -1.34
CA PHE A 208 6.23 1.87 -0.26
C PHE A 208 7.23 0.72 -0.13
N TYR A 209 6.77 -0.52 -0.26
CA TYR A 209 7.68 -1.66 -0.31
C TYR A 209 8.72 -1.51 -1.43
N LEU A 210 8.30 -1.19 -2.66
CA LEU A 210 9.21 -0.98 -3.79
C LEU A 210 10.18 0.19 -3.55
N TYR A 211 9.72 1.26 -2.89
CA TYR A 211 10.58 2.36 -2.46
C TYR A 211 11.68 1.88 -1.50
N TYR A 212 11.32 1.14 -0.45
CA TYR A 212 12.28 0.61 0.52
C TYR A 212 13.18 -0.49 -0.08
N GLU A 213 12.65 -1.33 -0.97
CA GLU A 213 13.43 -2.33 -1.71
C GLU A 213 14.55 -1.63 -2.50
N ALA A 214 14.22 -0.61 -3.28
CA ALA A 214 15.19 0.14 -4.07
C ALA A 214 16.18 0.89 -3.17
N ARG A 215 15.70 1.42 -2.04
CA ARG A 215 16.49 2.24 -1.13
C ARG A 215 17.55 1.47 -0.34
N TYR A 216 17.20 0.26 0.10
CA TYR A 216 18.04 -0.61 0.93
C TYR A 216 18.61 -1.80 0.15
N ALA A 217 18.31 -1.90 -1.15
CA ALA A 217 18.73 -2.98 -2.03
C ALA A 217 18.35 -4.39 -1.51
N THR A 218 17.16 -4.52 -0.91
CA THR A 218 16.74 -5.72 -0.17
C THR A 218 15.48 -6.36 -0.73
N ARG A 219 15.63 -7.17 -1.79
CA ARG A 219 14.50 -7.92 -2.38
C ARG A 219 13.99 -9.08 -1.52
N ALA A 220 14.82 -9.56 -0.60
CA ALA A 220 14.44 -10.66 0.31
C ALA A 220 13.25 -10.29 1.20
N LEU A 221 13.08 -9.00 1.49
CA LEU A 221 11.98 -8.51 2.32
C LEU A 221 10.62 -8.62 1.61
N GLY A 222 10.60 -8.65 0.27
CA GLY A 222 9.38 -8.73 -0.52
C GLY A 222 8.53 -9.95 -0.24
N GLY A 223 9.14 -11.07 0.16
CA GLY A 223 8.39 -12.26 0.53
C GLY A 223 7.45 -11.97 1.71
N PHE A 224 7.91 -11.19 2.68
CA PHE A 224 7.13 -10.89 3.89
C PHE A 224 6.08 -9.81 3.62
N VAL A 225 6.45 -8.73 2.95
CA VAL A 225 5.53 -7.61 2.73
C VAL A 225 4.44 -7.98 1.73
N MET A 226 4.79 -8.73 0.68
CA MET A 226 3.83 -9.15 -0.32
C MET A 226 2.85 -10.21 0.20
N LEU A 227 3.11 -10.90 1.32
CA LEU A 227 2.08 -11.73 1.96
C LEU A 227 0.91 -10.88 2.45
N VAL A 228 1.19 -9.70 3.02
CA VAL A 228 0.15 -8.77 3.46
C VAL A 228 -0.65 -8.25 2.27
N VAL A 229 0.04 -7.91 1.16
CA VAL A 229 -0.61 -7.50 -0.09
C VAL A 229 -1.43 -8.65 -0.72
N ALA A 230 -0.91 -9.88 -0.71
CA ALA A 230 -1.62 -11.05 -1.23
C ALA A 230 -2.89 -11.34 -0.41
N SER A 231 -2.83 -11.21 0.91
CA SER A 231 -4.01 -11.28 1.79
C SER A 231 -5.08 -10.25 1.42
N MET A 232 -4.69 -9.01 1.14
CA MET A 232 -5.62 -7.96 0.68
C MET A 232 -6.26 -8.32 -0.67
N VAL A 233 -5.47 -8.84 -1.60
CA VAL A 233 -5.96 -9.27 -2.93
C VAL A 233 -6.91 -10.46 -2.83
N LEU A 234 -6.64 -11.42 -1.94
CA LEU A 234 -7.54 -12.54 -1.68
C LEU A 234 -8.88 -12.06 -1.12
N PHE A 235 -8.84 -11.14 -0.15
CA PHE A 235 -10.03 -10.49 0.37
C PHE A 235 -10.80 -9.76 -0.74
N LEU A 236 -10.11 -8.96 -1.56
CA LEU A 236 -10.70 -8.22 -2.68
C LEU A 236 -11.38 -9.16 -3.69
N SER A 237 -10.73 -10.29 -4.01
CA SER A 237 -11.27 -11.30 -4.93
C SER A 237 -12.52 -11.94 -4.35
N TRP A 238 -12.51 -12.33 -3.07
CA TRP A 238 -13.69 -12.85 -2.39
C TRP A 238 -14.83 -11.82 -2.35
N TYR A 239 -14.52 -10.57 -1.99
CA TYR A 239 -15.50 -9.50 -1.86
C TYR A 239 -16.14 -9.15 -3.20
N SER A 240 -15.34 -9.13 -4.27
CA SER A 240 -15.83 -8.94 -5.64
C SER A 240 -16.75 -10.07 -6.10
N LEU A 241 -16.37 -11.33 -5.89
CA LEU A 241 -17.07 -12.50 -6.43
C LEU A 241 -18.34 -12.85 -5.64
N THR A 242 -18.30 -12.71 -4.32
CA THR A 242 -19.41 -13.15 -3.45
C THR A 242 -20.37 -12.03 -3.09
N ARG A 243 -19.92 -10.77 -3.07
CA ARG A 243 -20.74 -9.61 -2.71
C ARG A 243 -21.01 -8.66 -3.88
N GLY A 244 -20.46 -8.93 -5.07
CA GLY A 244 -20.65 -8.05 -6.23
C GLY A 244 -20.05 -6.66 -6.04
N ALA A 245 -19.11 -6.48 -5.09
CA ALA A 245 -18.63 -5.17 -4.65
C ALA A 245 -17.80 -4.40 -5.69
N HIS A 246 -17.49 -5.02 -6.82
CA HIS A 246 -16.80 -4.38 -7.93
C HIS A 246 -17.70 -3.42 -8.71
N GLN A 247 -19.02 -3.49 -8.55
CA GLN A 247 -19.96 -2.56 -9.19
C GLN A 247 -19.74 -1.13 -8.68
N ILE A 248 -19.82 -0.15 -9.58
CA ILE A 248 -19.74 1.26 -9.21
C ILE A 248 -21.13 1.70 -8.75
N GLN A 249 -21.21 2.24 -7.53
CA GLN A 249 -22.45 2.71 -6.92
C GLN A 249 -22.39 4.22 -6.67
N PRO A 250 -23.54 4.92 -6.60
CA PRO A 250 -23.57 6.31 -6.16
C PRO A 250 -22.99 6.48 -4.76
N LEU A 251 -22.40 7.64 -4.49
CA LEU A 251 -21.87 7.99 -3.18
C LEU A 251 -23.01 8.09 -2.15
N VAL A 252 -22.77 7.54 -0.96
CA VAL A 252 -23.63 7.76 0.22
C VAL A 252 -23.58 9.25 0.59
N PRO A 253 -24.70 9.89 1.00
CA PRO A 253 -24.75 11.34 1.24
C PRO A 253 -23.66 11.88 2.18
N ALA A 254 -23.30 11.12 3.22
CA ALA A 254 -22.24 11.53 4.16
C ALA A 254 -20.83 11.63 3.52
N LEU A 255 -20.60 10.94 2.39
CA LEU A 255 -19.32 10.94 1.67
C LEU A 255 -19.24 12.01 0.57
N GLN A 256 -20.33 12.76 0.33
CA GLN A 256 -20.39 13.86 -0.63
C GLN A 256 -19.70 15.12 -0.07
N SER A 257 -18.42 15.02 0.28
CA SER A 257 -17.65 16.14 0.84
C SER A 257 -16.27 16.30 0.20
N TRP A 258 -15.75 17.53 0.26
CA TRP A 258 -14.37 17.81 -0.15
C TRP A 258 -13.35 17.09 0.73
N TRP A 259 -13.65 16.98 2.03
CA TRP A 259 -12.76 16.37 3.02
C TRP A 259 -12.52 14.89 2.77
N MET A 260 -13.51 14.14 2.29
CA MET A 260 -13.38 12.72 1.96
C MET A 260 -12.24 12.48 0.95
N LYS A 261 -12.12 13.35 -0.06
CA LYS A 261 -11.10 13.25 -1.12
C LYS A 261 -9.66 13.37 -0.60
N LEU A 262 -9.46 13.96 0.58
CA LEU A 262 -8.14 14.14 1.20
C LEU A 262 -7.92 13.23 2.41
N HIS A 263 -8.92 13.11 3.28
CA HIS A 263 -8.88 12.28 4.49
C HIS A 263 -8.63 10.82 4.15
N VAL A 264 -9.42 10.25 3.24
CA VAL A 264 -9.37 8.81 2.94
C VAL A 264 -8.01 8.42 2.37
N PRO A 265 -7.46 9.09 1.33
CA PRO A 265 -6.12 8.76 0.86
C PRO A 265 -5.02 8.91 1.92
N ALA A 266 -5.07 9.97 2.75
CA ALA A 266 -4.09 10.16 3.83
C ALA A 266 -4.12 9.00 4.85
N ASN A 267 -5.32 8.52 5.17
CA ASN A 267 -5.51 7.39 6.06
C ASN A 267 -4.84 6.11 5.54
N PHE A 268 -4.98 5.83 4.24
CA PHE A 268 -4.40 4.64 3.61
C PHE A 268 -2.89 4.73 3.38
N VAL A 269 -2.31 5.94 3.29
CA VAL A 269 -0.85 6.12 3.43
C VAL A 269 -0.38 5.69 4.81
N GLY A 270 -1.13 6.04 5.86
CA GLY A 270 -0.94 5.55 7.22
C GLY A 270 -0.98 4.02 7.30
N TYR A 271 -2.14 3.43 6.95
CA TYR A 271 -2.33 1.97 7.01
C TYR A 271 -1.31 1.20 6.17
N GLY A 272 -1.02 1.63 4.94
CA GLY A 272 -0.04 0.97 4.07
C GLY A 272 1.35 0.88 4.68
N THR A 273 1.80 1.96 5.31
CA THR A 273 3.13 2.01 5.93
C THR A 273 3.16 1.29 7.28
N PHE A 274 2.07 1.28 8.04
CA PHE A 274 1.91 0.44 9.24
C PHE A 274 1.92 -1.06 8.90
N SER A 275 1.24 -1.47 7.82
CA SER A 275 1.29 -2.84 7.30
C SER A 275 2.68 -3.26 6.87
N LEU A 276 3.42 -2.38 6.18
CA LEU A 276 4.82 -2.59 5.89
C LEU A 276 5.65 -2.77 7.17
N ALA A 277 5.45 -1.91 8.18
CA ALA A 277 6.18 -1.99 9.44
C ALA A 277 5.90 -3.30 10.19
N GLY A 278 4.65 -3.75 10.24
CA GLY A 278 4.29 -5.04 10.83
C GLY A 278 4.94 -6.22 10.09
N ALA A 279 4.91 -6.23 8.75
CA ALA A 279 5.57 -7.25 7.95
C ALA A 279 7.10 -7.28 8.15
N VAL A 280 7.73 -6.10 8.27
CA VAL A 280 9.16 -5.97 8.60
C VAL A 280 9.44 -6.43 10.02
N GLY A 281 8.56 -6.14 10.99
CA GLY A 281 8.64 -6.65 12.35
C GLY A 281 8.57 -8.18 12.40
N PHE A 282 7.73 -8.79 11.58
CA PHE A 282 7.69 -10.25 11.43
C PHE A 282 9.03 -10.80 10.89
N ALA A 283 9.54 -10.21 9.82
CA ALA A 283 10.84 -10.58 9.26
C ALA A 283 11.99 -10.40 10.27
N TYR A 284 11.94 -9.34 11.09
CA TYR A 284 12.89 -9.08 12.17
C TYR A 284 12.89 -10.23 13.17
N LEU A 285 11.73 -10.66 13.66
CA LEU A 285 11.62 -11.74 14.64
C LEU A 285 12.05 -13.09 14.07
N VAL A 286 11.75 -13.37 12.80
CA VAL A 286 12.24 -14.57 12.10
C VAL A 286 13.76 -14.56 12.01
N LYS A 287 14.36 -13.40 11.69
CA LYS A 287 15.81 -13.26 11.63
C LYS A 287 16.47 -13.41 12.99
N LEU A 288 15.95 -12.71 14.00
CA LEU A 288 16.44 -12.75 15.38
C LEU A 288 16.47 -14.18 15.93
N HIS A 289 15.39 -14.94 15.69
CA HIS A 289 15.25 -16.31 16.16
C HIS A 289 15.77 -17.37 15.18
N GLY A 290 16.41 -16.96 14.08
CA GLY A 290 16.84 -17.86 13.01
C GLY A 290 17.74 -18.99 13.49
N GLN A 291 18.62 -18.75 14.46
CA GLN A 291 19.53 -19.75 15.03
C GLN A 291 19.04 -20.36 16.35
N SER A 292 17.91 -19.87 16.90
CA SER A 292 17.41 -20.34 18.19
C SER A 292 16.92 -21.79 18.12
N ALA A 293 17.41 -22.62 19.03
CA ALA A 293 16.93 -23.99 19.24
C ALA A 293 15.62 -24.04 20.05
N ALA A 294 15.32 -22.98 20.81
CA ALA A 294 14.14 -22.90 21.67
C ALA A 294 12.86 -22.60 20.87
N GLY A 295 12.09 -23.64 20.53
CA GLY A 295 10.80 -23.52 19.84
C GLY A 295 9.78 -22.64 20.58
N LYS A 296 9.86 -22.56 21.93
CA LYS A 296 8.95 -21.74 22.76
C LYS A 296 8.99 -20.25 22.41
N ARG A 297 10.13 -19.71 21.95
CA ARG A 297 10.25 -18.29 21.55
C ARG A 297 9.50 -17.96 20.25
N LEU A 298 9.16 -18.98 19.46
CA LEU A 298 8.41 -18.83 18.22
C LEU A 298 6.90 -18.87 18.45
N ILE A 299 6.44 -19.33 19.61
CA ILE A 299 5.00 -19.44 19.93
C ILE A 299 4.31 -18.07 19.84
N PRO A 300 4.81 -16.98 20.45
CA PRO A 300 4.16 -15.67 20.33
C PRO A 300 4.15 -15.16 18.89
N VAL A 301 5.21 -15.46 18.12
CA VAL A 301 5.30 -15.07 16.71
C VAL A 301 4.27 -15.81 15.86
N PHE A 302 4.13 -17.12 16.09
CA PHE A 302 3.12 -17.94 15.42
C PHE A 302 1.71 -17.49 15.78
N LEU A 303 1.41 -17.31 17.07
CA LEU A 303 0.08 -16.89 17.51
C LEU A 303 -0.31 -15.53 16.92
N LEU A 304 0.61 -14.57 16.92
CA LEU A 304 0.36 -13.24 16.36
C LEU A 304 0.23 -13.27 14.83
N GLY A 305 1.05 -14.07 14.15
CA GLY A 305 0.93 -14.29 12.71
C GLY A 305 -0.37 -15.02 12.33
N ALA A 306 -0.77 -16.04 13.09
CA ALA A 306 -2.02 -16.75 12.90
C ALA A 306 -3.24 -15.86 13.20
N LEU A 307 -3.14 -14.98 14.20
CA LEU A 307 -4.19 -14.00 14.51
C LEU A 307 -4.45 -13.06 13.32
N LEU A 308 -3.40 -12.58 12.66
CA LEU A 308 -3.53 -11.80 11.42
C LEU A 308 -4.23 -12.59 10.29
N CYS A 309 -4.11 -13.91 10.29
CA CYS A 309 -4.82 -14.78 9.35
C CYS A 309 -6.25 -15.14 9.82
N ALA A 310 -6.56 -14.93 11.10
CA ALA A 310 -7.85 -15.29 11.71
C ALA A 310 -8.92 -14.22 11.49
N GLU A 311 -8.51 -12.97 11.25
CA GLU A 311 -9.41 -11.83 11.05
C GLU A 311 -10.58 -12.15 10.09
N PRO A 312 -10.38 -12.85 8.97
CA PRO A 312 -11.48 -13.12 8.06
C PRO A 312 -12.43 -14.25 8.45
N MET A 313 -12.03 -15.14 9.36
CA MET A 313 -12.98 -16.11 9.97
C MET A 313 -14.06 -15.40 10.77
N ILE A 314 -13.77 -14.20 11.25
CA ILE A 314 -14.71 -13.38 12.01
C ILE A 314 -15.72 -12.66 11.08
N PHE A 315 -15.55 -12.77 9.74
CA PHE A 315 -16.42 -12.17 8.71
C PHE A 315 -17.56 -13.09 8.23
N GLY A 316 -17.66 -14.31 8.77
CA GLY A 316 -18.79 -15.20 8.52
C GLY A 316 -19.95 -14.86 9.45
N SER A 317 -21.19 -15.04 8.99
CA SER A 317 -22.39 -15.10 9.83
C SER A 317 -22.20 -16.08 11.01
N ARG A 318 -23.21 -16.31 11.86
CA ARG A 318 -23.14 -17.24 13.01
C ARG A 318 -22.64 -18.68 12.69
N ARG A 319 -22.28 -19.00 11.44
CA ARG A 319 -21.69 -20.25 10.93
C ARG A 319 -20.32 -19.99 10.28
N LEU A 320 -19.34 -20.85 10.60
CA LEU A 320 -18.00 -20.82 10.01
C LEU A 320 -18.05 -21.10 8.49
N SER A 321 -17.59 -20.15 7.67
CA SER A 321 -17.50 -20.30 6.22
C SER A 321 -16.28 -21.13 5.81
N PRO A 322 -16.41 -22.14 4.93
CA PRO A 322 -15.28 -22.92 4.43
C PRO A 322 -14.17 -22.08 3.81
N VAL A 323 -14.53 -21.01 3.07
CA VAL A 323 -13.55 -20.12 2.42
C VAL A 323 -12.63 -19.47 3.45
N TRP A 324 -13.19 -19.00 4.57
CA TRP A 324 -12.42 -18.33 5.61
C TRP A 324 -11.64 -19.31 6.48
N MET A 325 -12.16 -20.52 6.69
CA MET A 325 -11.40 -21.60 7.31
C MET A 325 -10.18 -21.99 6.47
N LEU A 326 -10.33 -22.06 5.14
CA LEU A 326 -9.23 -22.32 4.22
C LEU A 326 -8.23 -21.17 4.19
N TYR A 327 -8.70 -19.92 4.21
CA TYR A 327 -7.82 -18.75 4.32
C TYR A 327 -6.99 -18.77 5.61
N PHE A 328 -7.65 -18.97 6.77
CA PHE A 328 -6.96 -19.06 8.05
C PHE A 328 -6.01 -20.24 8.10
N GLY A 329 -6.46 -21.43 7.69
CA GLY A 329 -5.65 -22.64 7.64
C GLY A 329 -4.42 -22.45 6.75
N GLY A 330 -4.61 -21.92 5.53
CA GLY A 330 -3.53 -21.60 4.61
C GLY A 330 -2.56 -20.56 5.16
N GLY A 331 -3.08 -19.48 5.75
CA GLY A 331 -2.26 -18.44 6.38
C GLY A 331 -1.44 -18.96 7.56
N ALA A 332 -2.07 -19.73 8.47
CA ALA A 332 -1.39 -20.38 9.58
C ALA A 332 -0.33 -21.38 9.11
N MET A 333 -0.60 -22.14 8.04
CA MET A 333 0.38 -23.02 7.39
C MET A 333 1.56 -22.23 6.82
N VAL A 334 1.32 -21.08 6.17
CA VAL A 334 2.38 -20.20 5.67
C VAL A 334 3.24 -19.69 6.82
N VAL A 335 2.63 -19.14 7.88
CA VAL A 335 3.35 -18.67 9.07
C VAL A 335 4.16 -19.82 9.69
N GLY A 336 3.56 -21.00 9.85
CA GLY A 336 4.22 -22.21 10.34
C GLY A 336 5.41 -22.62 9.48
N ALA A 337 5.27 -22.60 8.14
CA ALA A 337 6.33 -22.91 7.20
C ALA A 337 7.48 -21.90 7.29
N VAL A 338 7.18 -20.61 7.42
CA VAL A 338 8.19 -19.55 7.62
C VAL A 338 9.00 -19.79 8.90
N LEU A 339 8.33 -20.16 9.99
CA LEU A 339 8.98 -20.44 11.27
C LEU A 339 9.77 -21.76 11.26
N ALA A 340 9.29 -22.77 10.54
CA ALA A 340 10.01 -24.03 10.31
C ALA A 340 11.28 -23.79 9.48
N LEU A 341 11.19 -22.98 8.42
CA LEU A 341 12.29 -22.61 7.52
C LEU A 341 13.05 -21.36 7.97
N ARG A 342 12.92 -20.93 9.23
CA ARG A 342 13.54 -19.70 9.76
C ARG A 342 15.05 -19.64 9.56
N ARG A 343 15.76 -20.78 9.64
CA ARG A 343 17.22 -20.85 9.51
C ARG A 343 17.71 -20.37 8.14
N PRO A 344 17.30 -20.98 7.01
CA PRO A 344 17.70 -20.50 5.69
C PRO A 344 17.15 -19.09 5.38
N ILE A 345 15.93 -18.76 5.83
CA ILE A 345 15.33 -17.44 5.62
C ILE A 345 16.15 -16.34 6.31
N ALA A 346 16.51 -16.52 7.59
CA ALA A 346 17.27 -15.55 8.37
C ALA A 346 18.64 -15.19 7.77
N ARG A 347 19.28 -16.16 7.10
CA ARG A 347 20.57 -15.96 6.40
C ARG A 347 20.45 -15.06 5.17
N ARG A 348 19.27 -14.99 4.56
CA ARG A 348 19.00 -14.20 3.34
C ARG A 348 18.39 -12.83 3.62
N LEU A 349 17.75 -12.68 4.78
CA LEU A 349 17.21 -11.39 5.22
C LEU A 349 18.34 -10.36 5.46
N PRO A 350 18.06 -9.05 5.26
CA PRO A 350 19.02 -7.98 5.54
C PRO A 350 19.35 -7.91 7.04
N SER A 351 20.34 -7.12 7.44
CA SER A 351 20.76 -7.03 8.85
C SER A 351 19.62 -6.52 9.75
N LEU A 352 19.69 -6.80 11.06
CA LEU A 352 18.65 -6.39 12.01
C LEU A 352 18.52 -4.86 12.06
N GLU A 353 19.63 -4.15 11.89
CA GLU A 353 19.68 -2.68 11.85
C GLU A 353 18.92 -2.12 10.65
N VAL A 354 19.02 -2.77 9.48
CA VAL A 354 18.27 -2.37 8.28
C VAL A 354 16.77 -2.60 8.47
N LEU A 355 16.38 -3.75 9.01
CA LEU A 355 14.98 -4.05 9.31
C LEU A 355 14.40 -3.03 10.31
N GLU A 356 15.18 -2.70 11.33
CA GLU A 356 14.78 -1.72 12.34
C GLU A 356 14.64 -0.30 11.76
N ASP A 357 15.56 0.13 10.88
CA ASP A 357 15.50 1.45 10.23
C ASP A 357 14.30 1.55 9.28
N ILE A 358 14.01 0.49 8.51
CA ILE A 358 12.80 0.43 7.65
C ILE A 358 11.54 0.51 8.51
N MET A 359 11.46 -0.28 9.58
CA MET A 359 10.31 -0.30 10.50
C MET A 359 10.08 1.07 11.13
N TYR A 360 11.13 1.71 11.64
CA TYR A 360 11.05 3.06 12.20
C TYR A 360 10.53 4.09 11.19
N ARG A 361 11.11 4.12 9.98
CA ARG A 361 10.73 5.09 8.95
C ARG A 361 9.31 4.86 8.44
N ALA A 362 8.89 3.60 8.31
CA ALA A 362 7.53 3.25 7.93
C ALA A 362 6.53 3.71 9.00
N ILE A 363 6.77 3.45 10.29
CA ILE A 363 5.91 3.92 11.38
C ILE A 363 5.89 5.44 11.47
N ALA A 364 7.05 6.11 11.37
CA ALA A 364 7.11 7.57 11.44
C ALA A 364 6.32 8.23 10.31
N LEU A 365 6.46 7.74 9.08
CA LEU A 365 5.70 8.23 7.93
C LEU A 365 4.21 7.95 8.09
N GLY A 366 3.86 6.73 8.50
CA GLY A 366 2.47 6.34 8.73
C GLY A 366 1.81 7.20 9.78
N PHE A 367 2.50 7.44 10.90
CA PHE A 367 2.00 8.30 11.98
C PHE A 367 1.78 9.74 11.51
N ALA A 368 2.68 10.31 10.70
CA ALA A 368 2.52 11.65 10.16
C ALA A 368 1.26 11.77 9.28
N PHE A 369 1.09 10.86 8.31
CA PHE A 369 -0.07 10.86 7.43
C PHE A 369 -1.37 10.49 8.16
N PHE A 370 -1.31 9.57 9.10
CA PHE A 370 -2.45 9.19 9.92
C PHE A 370 -2.88 10.34 10.84
N THR A 371 -1.95 11.14 11.38
CA THR A 371 -2.27 12.37 12.12
C THR A 371 -2.99 13.38 11.23
N VAL A 372 -2.50 13.61 10.00
CA VAL A 372 -3.19 14.46 9.02
C VAL A 372 -4.58 13.91 8.74
N ALA A 373 -4.71 12.60 8.55
CA ALA A 373 -6.01 11.95 8.35
C ALA A 373 -6.94 12.18 9.54
N THR A 374 -6.50 11.96 10.79
CA THR A 374 -7.33 12.19 11.99
C THR A 374 -7.83 13.63 12.07
N VAL A 375 -6.98 14.62 11.80
CA VAL A 375 -7.38 16.04 11.78
C VAL A 375 -8.38 16.32 10.67
N LEU A 376 -8.12 15.86 9.44
CA LEU A 376 -9.05 16.02 8.32
C LEU A 376 -10.39 15.30 8.56
N GLY A 377 -10.36 14.17 9.27
CA GLY A 377 -11.55 13.42 9.66
C GLY A 377 -12.40 14.19 10.66
N ALA A 378 -11.79 14.83 11.66
CA ALA A 378 -12.49 15.69 12.60
C ALA A 378 -13.14 16.91 11.92
N LEU A 379 -12.44 17.53 10.96
CA LEU A 379 -12.99 18.64 10.16
C LEU A 379 -14.20 18.19 9.33
N TRP A 380 -14.12 17.01 8.72
CA TRP A 380 -15.24 16.39 8.02
C TRP A 380 -16.42 16.08 8.94
N ALA A 381 -16.16 15.52 10.13
CA ALA A 381 -17.21 15.18 11.09
C ALA A 381 -17.97 16.43 11.56
N ALA A 382 -17.28 17.55 11.74
CA ALA A 382 -17.90 18.83 12.07
C ALA A 382 -18.86 19.32 10.97
N ASP A 383 -18.47 19.15 9.70
CA ASP A 383 -19.31 19.50 8.55
C ASP A 383 -20.51 18.55 8.39
N ALA A 384 -20.29 17.25 8.59
CA ALA A 384 -21.32 16.24 8.40
C ALA A 384 -22.33 16.16 9.55
N TRP A 385 -21.88 16.27 10.80
CA TRP A 385 -22.66 15.97 11.99
C TRP A 385 -22.71 17.11 13.03
N GLY A 386 -22.08 18.25 12.72
CA GLY A 386 -22.05 19.42 13.61
C GLY A 386 -21.09 19.31 14.80
N ALA A 387 -20.24 18.27 14.87
CA ALA A 387 -19.25 18.09 15.92
C ALA A 387 -17.95 17.46 15.41
N TYR A 388 -16.81 17.87 15.97
CA TYR A 388 -15.49 17.36 15.57
C TYR A 388 -15.22 15.92 16.00
N TRP A 389 -15.93 15.41 17.00
CA TRP A 389 -15.75 14.07 17.57
C TRP A 389 -16.99 13.66 18.35
N GLN A 390 -17.45 12.43 18.15
CA GLN A 390 -18.64 11.82 18.76
C GLN A 390 -18.34 10.52 19.51
N TRP A 391 -17.06 10.11 19.62
CA TRP A 391 -16.65 8.85 20.25
C TRP A 391 -17.31 7.62 19.63
N ASP A 392 -17.65 7.69 18.35
CA ASP A 392 -18.16 6.52 17.66
C ASP A 392 -17.05 5.45 17.57
N PRO A 393 -17.41 4.18 17.32
CA PRO A 393 -16.43 3.12 17.24
C PRO A 393 -15.26 3.40 16.28
N LYS A 394 -15.49 4.04 15.12
CA LYS A 394 -14.40 4.31 14.17
C LYS A 394 -13.47 5.40 14.67
N GLU A 395 -14.01 6.50 15.16
CA GLU A 395 -13.24 7.55 15.80
C GLU A 395 -12.41 6.99 16.96
N THR A 396 -13.04 6.24 17.86
CA THR A 396 -12.37 5.63 19.01
C THR A 396 -11.21 4.73 18.60
N TRP A 397 -11.42 3.86 17.60
CA TRP A 397 -10.35 2.98 17.12
C TRP A 397 -9.28 3.69 16.29
N ALA A 398 -9.63 4.77 15.58
CA ALA A 398 -8.63 5.64 14.97
C ALA A 398 -7.74 6.27 16.06
N LEU A 399 -8.31 6.73 17.18
CA LEU A 399 -7.53 7.21 18.32
C LEU A 399 -6.65 6.13 18.94
N ILE A 400 -7.14 4.88 19.08
CA ILE A 400 -6.35 3.75 19.58
C ILE A 400 -5.14 3.48 18.66
N VAL A 401 -5.35 3.45 17.34
CA VAL A 401 -4.26 3.30 16.35
C VAL A 401 -3.25 4.43 16.49
N TRP A 402 -3.75 5.68 16.57
CA TRP A 402 -2.91 6.86 16.73
C TRP A 402 -2.06 6.79 18.00
N LEU A 403 -2.67 6.49 19.15
CA LEU A 403 -1.99 6.37 20.44
C LEU A 403 -0.99 5.21 20.46
N ASN A 404 -1.32 4.07 19.83
CA ASN A 404 -0.41 2.94 19.73
C ASN A 404 0.90 3.31 19.02
N TYR A 405 0.82 3.95 17.85
CA TYR A 405 2.02 4.34 17.10
C TYR A 405 2.69 5.59 17.66
N ALA A 406 1.95 6.51 18.28
CA ALA A 406 2.50 7.62 19.06
C ALA A 406 3.36 7.08 20.21
N ALA A 407 2.84 6.12 20.98
CA ALA A 407 3.57 5.50 22.08
C ALA A 407 4.80 4.73 21.59
N TRP A 408 4.68 4.00 20.47
CA TRP A 408 5.81 3.32 19.83
C TRP A 408 6.94 4.31 19.48
N LEU A 409 6.61 5.43 18.82
CA LEU A 409 7.57 6.48 18.44
C LEU A 409 8.13 7.22 19.66
N HIS A 410 7.29 7.50 20.64
CA HIS A 410 7.68 8.17 21.87
C HIS A 410 8.70 7.33 22.65
N MET A 411 8.45 6.03 22.80
CA MET A 411 9.38 5.10 23.44
C MET A 411 10.66 4.92 22.64
N ARG A 412 10.58 4.95 21.31
CA ARG A 412 11.74 4.95 20.41
C ARG A 412 12.64 6.17 20.62
N LEU A 413 12.06 7.35 20.73
CA LEU A 413 12.80 8.62 20.82
C LEU A 413 13.31 8.89 22.23
N LEU A 414 12.52 8.61 23.28
CA LEU A 414 12.90 8.94 24.66
C LEU A 414 13.70 7.85 25.35
N LYS A 415 13.31 6.59 25.18
CA LYS A 415 13.94 5.45 25.86
C LYS A 415 14.83 4.61 24.96
N GLY A 416 14.98 5.00 23.69
CA GLY A 416 15.78 4.25 22.73
C GLY A 416 15.23 2.85 22.45
N LEU A 417 13.90 2.67 22.45
CA LEU A 417 13.27 1.37 22.20
C LEU A 417 13.76 0.75 20.88
N ARG A 418 14.40 -0.40 20.96
CA ARG A 418 15.04 -1.12 19.84
C ARG A 418 14.80 -2.62 19.96
N GLY A 419 15.08 -3.31 18.86
CA GLY A 419 15.14 -4.75 18.80
C GLY A 419 13.80 -5.48 18.98
N GLU A 420 13.85 -6.59 19.71
CA GLU A 420 12.76 -7.58 19.78
C GLU A 420 11.42 -7.00 20.23
N VAL A 421 11.42 -6.18 21.29
CA VAL A 421 10.20 -5.54 21.82
C VAL A 421 9.56 -4.61 20.78
N ALA A 422 10.39 -3.83 20.07
CA ALA A 422 9.90 -2.93 19.03
C ALA A 422 9.25 -3.69 17.87
N ALA A 423 9.79 -4.85 17.50
CA ALA A 423 9.28 -5.71 16.44
C ALA A 423 7.96 -6.41 16.82
N TYR A 424 7.83 -6.92 18.05
CA TYR A 424 6.56 -7.45 18.54
C TYR A 424 5.47 -6.37 18.61
N TRP A 425 5.84 -5.17 19.07
CA TRP A 425 4.88 -4.06 19.12
C TRP A 425 4.46 -3.61 17.73
N ALA A 426 5.35 -3.60 16.73
CA ALA A 426 4.95 -3.31 15.34
C ALA A 426 3.95 -4.35 14.80
N LEU A 427 4.14 -5.65 15.11
CA LEU A 427 3.18 -6.69 14.76
C LEU A 427 1.83 -6.55 15.48
N ALA A 428 1.85 -6.26 16.78
CA ALA A 428 0.63 -5.99 17.54
C ALA A 428 -0.09 -4.74 17.00
N GLY A 429 0.67 -3.72 16.63
CA GLY A 429 0.17 -2.52 15.97
C GLY A 429 -0.53 -2.84 14.65
N LEU A 430 -0.02 -3.79 13.86
CA LEU A 430 -0.70 -4.26 12.65
C LEU A 430 -2.05 -4.89 12.98
N VAL A 431 -2.15 -5.75 14.01
CA VAL A 431 -3.44 -6.31 14.46
C VAL A 431 -4.41 -5.21 14.89
N VAL A 432 -3.94 -4.23 15.67
CA VAL A 432 -4.75 -3.08 16.09
C VAL A 432 -5.24 -2.28 14.88
N THR A 433 -4.37 -2.07 13.89
CA THR A 433 -4.68 -1.33 12.65
C THR A 433 -5.71 -2.08 11.82
N SER A 434 -5.52 -3.40 11.65
CA SER A 434 -6.46 -4.26 10.94
C SER A 434 -7.83 -4.28 11.62
N PHE A 435 -7.88 -4.34 12.95
CA PHE A 435 -9.15 -4.28 13.68
C PHE A 435 -9.83 -2.92 13.51
N ALA A 436 -9.10 -1.81 13.60
CA ALA A 436 -9.65 -0.48 13.37
C ALA A 436 -10.26 -0.34 11.96
N PHE A 437 -9.61 -0.94 10.96
CA PHE A 437 -10.05 -0.85 9.58
C PHE A 437 -11.18 -1.83 9.21
N LEU A 438 -11.05 -3.10 9.55
CA LEU A 438 -12.02 -4.16 9.22
C LEU A 438 -12.96 -4.46 10.39
N GLY A 439 -12.40 -4.69 11.57
CA GLY A 439 -13.16 -5.10 12.75
C GLY A 439 -14.23 -4.11 13.17
N VAL A 440 -13.94 -2.81 13.16
CA VAL A 440 -14.93 -1.79 13.57
C VAL A 440 -16.12 -1.73 12.61
N ASN A 441 -15.87 -1.83 11.31
CA ASN A 441 -16.94 -1.86 10.30
C ASN A 441 -17.91 -3.05 10.48
N MET A 442 -17.53 -4.04 11.28
CA MET A 442 -18.18 -5.35 11.31
C MET A 442 -18.73 -5.75 12.67
N PHE A 443 -18.01 -5.44 13.76
CA PHE A 443 -18.42 -5.81 15.12
C PHE A 443 -19.12 -4.68 15.85
N LEU A 444 -18.98 -3.44 15.38
CA LEU A 444 -19.43 -2.26 16.09
C LEU A 444 -20.34 -1.43 15.18
N SER A 445 -21.54 -1.11 15.65
CA SER A 445 -22.45 -0.19 14.95
C SER A 445 -22.06 1.26 15.26
N GLY A 446 -22.06 2.12 14.24
CA GLY A 446 -21.73 3.54 14.39
C GLY A 446 -22.17 4.36 13.18
N LEU A 447 -22.09 5.69 13.32
CA LEU A 447 -22.47 6.69 12.30
C LEU A 447 -21.66 6.54 10.99
N HIS A 448 -20.54 5.83 11.03
CA HIS A 448 -19.68 5.54 9.88
C HIS A 448 -19.93 4.16 9.22
N SER A 449 -21.00 3.43 9.53
CA SER A 449 -21.25 2.14 8.90
C SER A 449 -21.63 2.33 7.41
N TYR A 450 -20.64 2.32 6.52
CA TYR A 450 -20.80 2.60 5.08
C TYR A 450 -21.22 1.38 4.25
N GLY A 451 -21.80 0.36 4.89
CA GLY A 451 -22.35 -0.81 4.22
C GLY A 451 -22.48 -1.98 5.19
N SER A 452 -23.62 -2.66 5.16
CA SER A 452 -23.74 -3.99 5.77
C SER A 452 -22.86 -4.95 4.96
N LEU A 453 -21.81 -5.48 5.57
CA LEU A 453 -20.91 -6.44 4.92
C LEU A 453 -21.55 -7.79 4.64
#